data_AF-A0A1R0LE30-F1
#
_entry.id   AF-A0A1R0LE30-F1
#
_cell.length_a   1.000
_cell.length_b   1.000
_cell.length_c   1.000
_cell.angle_alpha   90.00
_cell.angle_beta   90.00
_cell.angle_gamma   90.00
#
_symmetry.space_group_name_H-M   'P 1'
#
loop_
_entity.id
_entity.type
_entity.pdbx_description
1 polymer ?
#
loop_
_entity_poly.entity_id
_entity_poly.type
_entity_poly.pdbx_seq_one_letter_code
_entity_poly.pdbx_strand_id
1 'polypeptide(L)'
;MHTYIGGHQAVNDLDFVELALGTPLELWLGVDGETAEERAARLDAARDILADNPTLPDDVSRIAAEAIEAYAPELFNVLPLPRPTRRRRSSRKGAAA
;
A
#
# COMPACT_ATOMS: atom_id res chain seq x y z
N MET A 1 -6.25 -0.76 30.11
CA MET A 1 -5.01 0.01 29.82
C MET A 1 -5.42 1.18 28.95
N HIS A 2 -4.95 2.40 29.22
CA HIS A 2 -5.21 3.57 28.37
C HIS A 2 -4.00 3.79 27.45
N THR A 3 -4.26 4.01 26.16
CA THR A 3 -3.21 4.26 25.16
C THR A 3 -3.23 5.73 24.78
N TYR A 4 -2.05 6.37 24.78
CA TYR A 4 -1.89 7.78 24.45
C TYR A 4 -0.82 7.97 23.38
N ILE A 5 -1.09 8.86 22.42
CA ILE A 5 -0.15 9.28 21.39
C ILE A 5 -0.17 10.81 21.34
N GLY A 6 0.99 11.44 21.44
CA GLY A 6 1.09 12.92 21.43
C GLY A 6 0.27 13.62 22.53
N GLY A 7 -0.02 12.94 23.64
CA GLY A 7 -0.88 13.47 24.72
C GLY A 7 -2.39 13.26 24.49
N HIS A 8 -2.80 12.72 23.35
CA HIS A 8 -4.19 12.38 23.05
C HIS A 8 -4.47 10.90 23.35
N GLN A 9 -5.63 10.61 23.94
CA GLN A 9 -6.05 9.23 24.20
C GLN A 9 -6.63 8.61 22.94
N ALA A 10 -6.13 7.44 22.55
CA ALA A 10 -6.80 6.58 21.57
C ALA A 10 -7.89 5.77 22.28
N VAL A 11 -9.17 5.99 21.95
CA VAL A 11 -10.28 5.24 22.57
C VAL A 11 -10.66 3.99 21.77
N ASN A 12 -10.24 3.91 20.51
CA ASN A 12 -10.37 2.75 19.65
C ASN A 12 -9.13 2.60 18.72
N ASP A 13 -9.10 1.53 17.92
CA ASP A 13 -7.98 1.21 17.03
C ASP A 13 -7.83 2.23 15.88
N LEU A 14 -8.92 2.83 15.40
CA LEU A 14 -8.90 3.87 14.38
C LEU A 14 -8.23 5.13 14.93
N ASP A 15 -8.62 5.57 16.13
CA ASP A 15 -7.99 6.72 16.79
C ASP A 15 -6.50 6.50 17.00
N PHE A 16 -6.11 5.26 17.35
CA PHE A 16 -4.71 4.91 17.51
C PHE A 16 -3.94 5.14 16.20
N VAL A 17 -4.50 4.67 15.08
CA VAL A 17 -3.86 4.80 13.76
C VAL A 17 -3.80 6.26 13.31
N GLU A 18 -4.89 7.02 13.45
CA GLU A 18 -4.92 8.44 13.10
C GLU A 18 -3.92 9.27 13.91
N LEU A 19 -3.87 9.05 15.22
CA LEU A 19 -2.94 9.77 16.10
C LEU A 19 -1.48 9.37 15.82
N ALA A 20 -1.22 8.10 15.50
CA ALA A 20 0.12 7.63 15.14
C ALA A 20 0.60 8.23 13.81
N LEU A 21 -0.28 8.31 12.82
CA LEU A 21 0.00 8.91 11.51
C LEU A 21 0.02 10.44 11.55
N GLY A 22 -0.65 11.05 12.52
CA GLY A 22 -0.88 12.49 12.59
C GLY A 22 -1.82 13.02 11.49
N THR A 23 -2.51 12.12 10.78
CA THR A 23 -3.42 12.42 9.66
C THR A 23 -4.60 11.45 9.68
N PRO A 24 -5.80 11.90 9.26
CA PRO A 24 -6.96 11.03 9.16
C PRO A 24 -6.78 9.98 8.06
N LEU A 25 -7.32 8.78 8.25
CA LEU A 25 -7.19 7.68 7.28
C LEU A 25 -7.86 8.00 5.95
N GLU A 26 -8.97 8.74 6.00
CA GLU A 26 -9.75 9.19 4.86
C GLU A 26 -8.92 10.03 3.90
N LEU A 27 -7.90 10.76 4.40
CA LEU A 27 -6.97 11.50 3.55
C LEU A 27 -6.30 10.58 2.53
N TRP A 28 -5.92 9.38 2.97
CA TRP A 28 -5.17 8.41 2.19
C TRP A 28 -6.09 7.45 1.42
N LEU A 29 -7.12 6.92 2.10
CA LEU A 29 -8.02 5.90 1.56
C LEU A 29 -9.13 6.49 0.68
N GLY A 30 -9.47 7.76 0.89
CA GLY A 30 -10.63 8.42 0.29
C GLY A 30 -11.93 8.20 1.09
N VAL A 31 -12.97 8.92 0.66
CA VAL A 31 -14.31 8.87 1.26
C VAL A 31 -15.32 8.42 0.21
N ASP A 32 -16.22 7.53 0.60
CA ASP A 32 -17.31 7.09 -0.27
C ASP A 32 -18.21 8.26 -0.67
N GLY A 33 -18.41 8.43 -1.98
CA GLY A 33 -19.23 9.51 -2.52
C GLY A 33 -18.52 10.86 -2.66
N GLU A 34 -17.19 10.92 -2.49
CA GLU A 34 -16.43 12.15 -2.76
C GLU A 34 -16.64 12.62 -4.21
N THR A 35 -16.85 13.92 -4.37
CA THR A 35 -16.87 14.59 -5.67
C THR A 35 -15.46 14.62 -6.28
N ALA A 36 -15.38 14.91 -7.58
CA ALA A 36 -14.09 15.04 -8.26
C ALA A 36 -13.24 16.17 -7.65
N GLU A 37 -13.89 17.27 -7.26
CA GLU A 37 -13.27 18.43 -6.62
C GLU A 37 -12.76 18.11 -5.21
N GLU A 38 -13.56 17.43 -4.38
CA GLU A 38 -13.13 16.99 -3.04
C GLU A 38 -11.96 16.01 -3.12
N ARG A 39 -12.03 15.05 -4.05
CA ARG A 39 -10.91 14.13 -4.31
C ARG A 39 -9.65 14.88 -4.72
N ALA A 40 -9.78 15.88 -5.59
CA ALA A 40 -8.64 16.68 -6.03
C ALA A 40 -8.00 17.44 -4.86
N ALA A 41 -8.81 18.08 -4.01
CA ALA A 41 -8.33 18.79 -2.81
C ALA A 41 -7.64 17.84 -1.82
N ARG A 42 -8.21 16.66 -1.59
CA ARG A 42 -7.63 15.63 -0.73
C ARG A 42 -6.27 15.15 -1.24
N LEU A 43 -6.17 14.85 -2.53
CA LEU A 43 -4.90 14.43 -3.16
C LEU A 43 -3.87 15.57 -3.21
N ASP A 44 -4.31 16.82 -3.21
CA ASP A 44 -3.44 17.99 -3.11
C ASP A 44 -2.82 18.10 -1.71
N ALA A 45 -3.65 18.05 -0.67
CA ALA A 45 -3.18 18.03 0.72
C ALA A 45 -2.25 16.83 0.99
N ALA A 46 -2.59 15.65 0.49
CA ALA A 46 -1.73 14.46 0.61
C ALA A 46 -0.37 14.67 -0.06
N ARG A 47 -0.31 15.37 -1.20
CA ARG A 47 0.96 15.70 -1.88
C ARG A 47 1.81 16.67 -1.07
N ASP A 48 1.21 17.69 -0.46
CA ASP A 48 1.94 18.64 0.39
C ASP A 48 2.55 17.93 1.61
N ILE A 49 1.80 17.06 2.27
CA ILE A 49 2.29 16.26 3.40
C ILE A 49 3.45 15.33 2.99
N LEU A 50 3.35 14.70 1.82
CA LEU A 50 4.43 13.85 1.30
C LEU A 50 5.67 14.67 0.91
N ALA A 51 5.49 15.91 0.47
CA ALA A 51 6.61 16.81 0.18
C ALA A 51 7.36 17.20 1.46
N ASP A 52 6.63 17.43 2.56
CA ASP A 52 7.20 17.72 3.87
C ASP A 52 7.84 16.50 4.53
N ASN A 53 7.40 15.29 4.18
CA ASN A 53 7.87 14.04 4.77
C ASN A 53 8.22 12.97 3.71
N PRO A 54 9.34 13.15 2.98
CA PRO A 54 9.64 12.35 1.78
C PRO A 54 9.95 10.88 2.07
N THR A 55 10.33 10.51 3.29
CA THR A 55 10.59 9.11 3.65
C THR A 55 9.34 8.34 4.05
N LEU A 56 8.21 9.05 4.27
CA LEU A 56 6.97 8.46 4.77
C LEU A 56 6.50 7.25 3.95
N PRO A 57 6.49 7.27 2.58
CA PRO A 57 6.08 6.10 1.81
C PRO A 57 6.94 4.86 2.06
N ASP A 58 8.27 5.04 2.15
CA ASP A 58 9.22 3.95 2.37
C ASP A 58 9.09 3.39 3.78
N ASP A 59 8.95 4.28 4.78
CA ASP A 59 8.81 3.90 6.18
C ASP A 59 7.48 3.16 6.44
N VAL A 60 6.37 3.66 5.90
CA VAL A 60 5.06 2.99 5.98
C VAL A 60 5.11 1.63 5.27
N SER A 61 5.75 1.54 4.09
CA SER A 61 5.90 0.27 3.35
C SER A 61 6.71 -0.75 4.14
N ARG A 62 7.80 -0.32 4.79
CA ARG A 62 8.64 -1.19 5.64
C ARG A 62 7.86 -1.74 6.82
N ILE A 63 7.17 -0.86 7.56
CA ILE A 63 6.37 -1.24 8.73
C ILE A 63 5.24 -2.19 8.31
N ALA A 64 4.56 -1.91 7.19
CA ALA A 64 3.51 -2.77 6.68
C ALA A 64 4.04 -4.17 6.32
N ALA A 65 5.21 -4.25 5.68
CA ALA A 65 5.83 -5.54 5.35
C ALA A 65 6.19 -6.35 6.62
N GLU A 66 6.79 -5.71 7.62
CA GLU A 66 7.11 -6.33 8.92
C GLU A 66 5.85 -6.81 9.64
N ALA A 67 4.78 -6.01 9.62
CA ALA A 67 3.50 -6.38 10.22
C ALA A 67 2.84 -7.57 9.50
N ILE A 68 2.88 -7.60 8.16
CA ILE A 68 2.35 -8.73 7.39
C ILE A 68 3.15 -10.00 7.70
N GLU A 69 4.48 -9.93 7.73
CA GLU A 69 5.33 -11.09 8.06
C GLU A 69 5.02 -11.64 9.46
N ALA A 70 4.76 -10.77 10.44
CA ALA A 70 4.48 -11.16 11.82
C ALA A 70 3.05 -11.69 12.04
N TYR A 71 2.05 -11.09 11.39
CA TYR A 71 0.64 -11.30 11.75
C TYR A 71 -0.21 -11.92 10.64
N ALA A 72 0.20 -11.83 9.38
CA ALA A 72 -0.56 -12.32 8.22
C ALA A 72 0.38 -12.86 7.11
N PRO A 73 1.28 -13.80 7.43
CA PRO A 73 2.30 -14.27 6.49
C PRO A 73 1.71 -14.90 5.22
N GLU A 74 0.46 -15.37 5.29
CA GLU A 74 -0.28 -15.89 4.13
C GLU A 74 -0.52 -14.83 3.04
N LEU A 75 -0.51 -13.54 3.36
CA LEU A 75 -0.62 -12.47 2.35
C LEU A 75 0.62 -12.39 1.45
N PHE A 76 1.77 -12.90 1.90
CA PHE A 76 2.99 -13.01 1.09
C PHE A 76 3.12 -14.34 0.34
N ASN A 77 2.15 -15.26 0.45
CA ASN A 77 2.13 -16.49 -0.36
C ASN A 77 1.71 -16.19 -1.81
N VAL A 78 2.56 -15.47 -2.53
CA VAL A 78 2.48 -15.36 -3.99
C VAL A 78 2.86 -16.71 -4.59
N LEU A 79 1.85 -17.52 -4.92
CA LEU A 79 2.04 -18.70 -5.76
C LEU A 79 2.59 -18.23 -7.11
N PRO A 80 3.79 -18.69 -7.53
CA PRO A 80 4.33 -18.30 -8.81
C PRO A 80 3.38 -18.76 -9.92
N LEU A 81 2.91 -17.80 -10.73
CA LEU A 81 2.09 -18.11 -11.90
C LEU A 81 2.89 -19.03 -12.84
N PRO A 82 2.33 -20.18 -13.26
CA PRO A 82 3.03 -21.10 -14.14
C PRO A 82 3.36 -20.40 -15.47
N ARG A 83 4.66 -20.23 -15.75
CA ARG A 83 5.14 -19.65 -17.01
C ARG A 83 4.77 -20.59 -18.16
N PRO A 84 4.10 -20.10 -19.23
CA PRO A 84 3.85 -20.92 -20.40
C PRO A 84 5.19 -21.30 -21.05
N THR A 85 5.51 -22.59 -21.06
CA THR A 85 6.69 -23.09 -21.76
C THR A 85 6.52 -22.83 -23.26
N ARG A 86 7.27 -21.87 -23.81
CA ARG A 86 7.30 -21.59 -25.25
C ARG A 86 7.81 -22.85 -25.95
N ARG A 87 6.91 -23.65 -26.54
CA ARG A 87 7.25 -24.81 -27.38
C ARG A 87 8.24 -24.32 -28.44
N ARG A 88 9.50 -24.79 -28.37
CA ARG A 88 10.48 -24.63 -29.45
C ARG A 88 9.85 -25.22 -30.71
N ARG A 89 9.49 -24.37 -31.69
CA ARG A 89 9.20 -24.84 -33.04
C ARG A 89 10.47 -25.50 -33.55
N SER A 90 10.45 -26.82 -33.70
CA SER A 90 11.45 -27.56 -34.45
C SER A 90 11.60 -26.88 -35.82
N SER A 91 12.81 -26.39 -36.11
CA SER A 91 13.16 -25.94 -37.45
C SER A 91 13.13 -27.16 -38.35
N ARG A 92 12.09 -27.27 -39.20
CA ARG A 92 12.15 -28.17 -40.34
C ARG A 92 13.25 -27.65 -41.26
N LYS A 93 14.33 -28.43 -41.38
CA LYS A 93 15.38 -28.24 -42.39
C LYS A 93 14.70 -28.09 -43.76
N GLY A 94 14.93 -26.97 -44.44
CA GLY A 94 14.60 -26.82 -45.85
C GLY A 94 15.49 -27.76 -46.66
N ALA A 95 14.89 -28.65 -47.45
CA ALA A 95 15.57 -29.37 -48.51
C ALA A 95 15.59 -28.48 -49.75
N ALA A 96 16.78 -28.20 -50.27
CA ALA A 96 16.99 -27.54 -51.56
C ALA A 96 16.78 -28.56 -52.69
N ALA A 97 16.15 -28.10 -53.79
CA ALA A 97 16.09 -28.77 -55.08
C ALA A 97 17.06 -28.07 -56.05
#